data_AF-A0A7K2Z7I9-F1
#
_entry.id   AF-A0A7K2Z7I9-F1
#
_cell.length_a   1.000
_cell.length_b   1.000
_cell.length_c   1.000
_cell.angle_alpha   90.00
_cell.angle_beta   90.00
_cell.angle_gamma   90.00
#
_symmetry.space_group_name_H-M   'P 1'
#
loop_
_entity.id
_entity.type
_entity.pdbx_description
1 polymer ?
#
loop_
_entity_poly.entity_id
_entity_poly.type
_entity_poly.pdbx_seq_one_letter_code
_entity_poly.pdbx_strand_id
1 'polypeptide(L)'
;MSRQPRHAVDVSLDDLPTLQLEDIAEESEGQLVARGQAYAREYAVVRGKAAALLKNLAITQVALRVKYDDMRGQTGPYRAVVGDMYAGLGMPEDEVDKMQAAVRYHVGNIIRRHMTPRELKAAGLRPDTPIERQRDDRATRAAILQAHRATTAVDKSTPPPRSQEEAEDEQSDQPAGHAVKATADHLRLAEVALNMLGKFDRNVIKTHMTDGQRAKLDKELRDMERKIASLRKLTQKPSSKG
;
A
#
# COMPACT_ATOMS: atom_id res chain seq x y z
N MET A 1 24.99 -34.11 -28.62
CA MET A 1 23.54 -34.40 -28.50
C MET A 1 22.79 -33.32 -29.28
N SER A 2 22.26 -33.66 -30.47
CA SER A 2 21.48 -32.70 -31.28
C SER A 2 20.11 -32.48 -30.65
N ARG A 3 19.81 -31.24 -30.23
CA ARG A 3 18.46 -30.84 -29.81
C ARG A 3 17.55 -30.92 -31.04
N GLN A 4 16.57 -31.81 -31.02
CA GLN A 4 15.50 -31.80 -32.03
C GLN A 4 14.81 -30.42 -32.04
N PRO A 5 14.43 -29.89 -33.22
CA PRO A 5 13.67 -28.66 -33.32
C PRO A 5 12.35 -28.84 -32.58
N ARG A 6 12.14 -28.03 -31.54
CA ARG A 6 10.89 -28.04 -30.76
C ARG A 6 9.83 -27.33 -31.61
N HIS A 7 8.78 -28.04 -32.00
CA HIS A 7 7.60 -27.43 -32.60
C HIS A 7 6.99 -26.46 -31.59
N ALA A 8 7.13 -25.16 -31.84
CA ALA A 8 6.40 -24.15 -31.11
C ALA A 8 4.91 -24.33 -31.43
N VAL A 9 4.10 -24.55 -30.40
CA VAL A 9 2.64 -24.48 -30.55
C VAL A 9 2.32 -22.99 -30.53
N ASP A 10 2.42 -22.37 -31.70
CA ASP A 10 2.02 -20.98 -31.90
C ASP A 10 0.50 -20.94 -31.97
N VAL A 11 -0.14 -20.68 -30.83
CA VAL A 11 -1.57 -20.36 -30.80
C VAL A 11 -1.67 -18.86 -30.99
N SER A 12 -1.72 -18.41 -32.24
CA SER A 12 -1.97 -17.01 -32.53
C SER A 12 -3.33 -16.64 -31.94
N LEU A 13 -3.34 -15.64 -31.06
CA LEU A 13 -4.60 -15.08 -30.53
C LEU A 13 -5.47 -14.49 -31.65
N ASP A 14 -4.84 -14.10 -32.77
CA ASP A 14 -5.52 -13.57 -33.95
C ASP A 14 -6.31 -14.65 -34.72
N ASP A 15 -6.01 -15.94 -34.48
CA ASP A 15 -6.73 -17.05 -35.11
C ASP A 15 -7.96 -17.48 -34.31
N LEU A 16 -8.18 -16.93 -33.11
CA LEU A 16 -9.38 -17.20 -32.35
C LEU A 16 -10.56 -16.46 -33.00
N PRO A 17 -11.69 -17.15 -33.28
CA PRO A 17 -12.86 -16.51 -33.85
C PRO A 17 -13.35 -15.40 -32.91
N THR A 18 -13.24 -14.16 -33.37
CA THR A 18 -13.73 -12.99 -32.65
C THR A 18 -15.16 -12.70 -33.09
N LEU A 19 -16.05 -12.56 -32.11
CA LEU A 19 -17.45 -12.22 -32.37
C LEU A 19 -17.52 -10.84 -33.05
N GLN A 20 -18.14 -10.77 -34.23
CA GLN A 20 -18.36 -9.52 -34.93
C GLN A 20 -19.74 -8.93 -34.58
N LEU A 21 -19.92 -7.63 -34.81
CA LEU A 21 -21.19 -6.96 -34.48
C LEU A 21 -22.30 -7.42 -35.43
N GLU A 22 -21.95 -7.74 -36.66
CA GLU A 22 -22.85 -8.24 -37.70
C GLU A 22 -23.46 -9.59 -37.29
N ASP A 23 -22.70 -10.42 -36.57
CA ASP A 23 -23.14 -11.75 -36.10
C ASP A 23 -24.25 -11.67 -35.03
N ILE A 24 -24.39 -10.51 -34.37
CA ILE A 24 -25.32 -10.30 -33.25
C ILE A 24 -26.33 -9.19 -33.51
N ALA A 25 -26.34 -8.61 -34.72
CA ALA A 25 -27.14 -7.44 -35.05
C ALA A 25 -28.66 -7.68 -34.91
N GLU A 26 -29.10 -8.92 -35.12
CA GLU A 26 -30.52 -9.33 -35.03
C GLU A 26 -30.90 -9.90 -33.65
N GLU A 27 -29.97 -9.97 -32.70
CA GLU A 27 -30.26 -10.48 -31.36
C GLU A 27 -31.08 -9.50 -30.53
N SER A 28 -32.09 -10.01 -29.84
CA SER A 28 -32.83 -9.24 -28.85
C SER A 28 -31.96 -8.83 -27.66
N GLU A 29 -32.34 -7.78 -26.94
CA GLU A 29 -31.65 -7.33 -25.73
C GLU A 29 -31.42 -8.47 -24.71
N GLY A 30 -32.44 -9.31 -24.50
CA GLY A 30 -32.34 -10.46 -23.61
C GLY A 30 -31.29 -11.50 -24.06
N GLN A 31 -31.17 -11.72 -25.37
CA GLN A 31 -30.14 -12.62 -25.94
C GLN A 31 -28.75 -12.04 -25.78
N LEU A 32 -28.57 -10.74 -26.05
CA LEU A 32 -27.29 -10.04 -25.86
C LEU A 32 -26.83 -10.09 -24.39
N VAL A 33 -27.73 -9.84 -23.44
CA VAL A 33 -27.43 -9.94 -22.00
C VAL A 33 -27.05 -11.38 -21.62
N ALA A 34 -27.81 -12.38 -22.06
CA ALA A 34 -27.55 -13.78 -21.77
C ALA A 34 -26.18 -14.23 -22.33
N ARG A 35 -25.84 -13.80 -23.54
CA ARG A 35 -24.55 -14.05 -24.18
C ARG A 35 -23.41 -13.37 -23.43
N GLY A 36 -23.56 -12.09 -23.07
CA GLY A 36 -22.57 -11.36 -22.27
C GLY A 36 -22.29 -12.03 -20.92
N GLN A 37 -23.34 -12.52 -20.25
CA GLN A 37 -23.18 -13.29 -19.01
C GLN A 37 -22.46 -14.63 -19.25
N ALA A 38 -22.72 -15.31 -20.36
CA ALA A 38 -22.02 -16.56 -20.71
C ALA A 38 -20.52 -16.31 -20.89
N TYR A 39 -20.13 -15.30 -21.67
CA TYR A 39 -18.71 -14.93 -21.84
C TYR A 39 -18.06 -14.52 -20.52
N ALA A 40 -18.75 -13.77 -19.67
CA ALA A 40 -18.22 -13.40 -18.35
C ALA A 40 -17.95 -14.64 -17.47
N ARG A 41 -18.84 -15.64 -17.51
CA ARG A 41 -18.65 -16.92 -16.78
C ARG A 41 -17.47 -17.71 -17.34
N GLU A 42 -17.36 -17.84 -18.66
CA GLU A 42 -16.23 -18.54 -19.30
C GLU A 42 -14.90 -17.85 -19.02
N TYR A 43 -14.85 -16.53 -19.14
CA TYR A 43 -13.67 -15.74 -18.79
C TYR A 43 -13.27 -15.96 -17.33
N ALA A 44 -14.22 -15.98 -16.40
CA ALA A 44 -13.94 -16.28 -15.00
C ALA A 44 -13.33 -17.69 -14.81
N VAL A 45 -13.83 -18.69 -15.54
CA VAL A 45 -13.28 -20.07 -15.53
C VAL A 45 -11.87 -20.11 -16.09
N VAL A 46 -11.61 -19.50 -17.25
CA VAL A 46 -10.28 -19.45 -17.88
C VAL A 46 -9.28 -18.74 -16.97
N ARG A 47 -9.67 -17.59 -16.42
CA ARG A 47 -8.84 -16.84 -15.47
C ARG A 47 -8.54 -17.64 -14.20
N GLY A 48 -9.54 -18.37 -13.69
CA GLY A 48 -9.36 -19.27 -12.53
C GLY A 48 -8.35 -20.39 -12.81
N LYS A 49 -8.45 -21.03 -13.99
CA LYS A 49 -7.50 -22.06 -14.44
C LYS A 49 -6.09 -21.48 -14.59
N ALA A 50 -5.93 -20.33 -15.24
CA ALA A 50 -4.64 -19.65 -15.36
C ALA A 50 -4.01 -19.38 -13.98
N ALA A 51 -4.78 -18.85 -13.04
CA ALA A 51 -4.30 -18.62 -11.67
C ALA A 51 -3.90 -19.92 -10.95
N ALA A 52 -4.62 -21.03 -11.18
CA ALA A 52 -4.26 -22.34 -10.63
C ALA A 52 -2.95 -22.88 -11.23
N LEU A 53 -2.78 -22.75 -12.56
CA LEU A 53 -1.55 -23.16 -13.25
C LEU A 53 -0.32 -22.38 -12.75
N LEU A 54 -0.45 -21.06 -12.57
CA LEU A 54 0.63 -20.23 -12.01
C LEU A 54 1.01 -20.66 -10.59
N LYS A 55 0.05 -21.04 -9.75
CA LYS A 55 0.32 -21.59 -8.41
C LYS A 55 1.01 -22.94 -8.49
N ASN A 56 0.58 -23.83 -9.38
CA ASN A 56 1.21 -25.13 -9.59
C ASN A 56 2.67 -24.97 -10.05
N LEU A 57 2.92 -24.06 -11.00
CA LEU A 57 4.26 -23.72 -11.45
C LEU A 57 5.13 -23.19 -10.30
N ALA A 58 4.57 -22.35 -9.43
CA ALA A 58 5.25 -21.89 -8.23
C ALA A 58 5.56 -23.02 -7.24
N ILE A 59 4.65 -23.98 -7.05
CA ILE A 59 4.89 -25.18 -6.23
C ILE A 59 6.05 -25.98 -6.81
N THR A 60 6.09 -26.20 -8.13
CA THR A 60 7.21 -26.88 -8.81
C THR A 60 8.52 -26.15 -8.57
N GLN A 61 8.54 -24.82 -8.66
CA GLN A 61 9.76 -24.05 -8.36
C GLN A 61 10.19 -24.17 -6.89
N VAL A 62 9.25 -24.19 -5.94
CA VAL A 62 9.58 -24.41 -4.51
C VAL A 62 10.11 -25.82 -4.29
N ALA A 63 9.55 -26.84 -4.94
CA ALA A 63 10.07 -28.21 -4.88
C ALA A 63 11.51 -28.29 -5.42
N LEU A 64 11.82 -27.57 -6.50
CA LEU A 64 13.19 -27.44 -7.00
C LEU A 64 14.10 -26.76 -5.97
N ARG A 65 13.66 -25.68 -5.31
CA ARG A 65 14.45 -25.03 -4.26
C ARG A 65 14.80 -25.98 -3.12
N VAL A 66 13.84 -26.81 -2.67
CA VAL A 66 14.10 -27.84 -1.65
C VAL A 66 15.13 -28.86 -2.16
N LYS A 67 14.97 -29.34 -3.40
CA LYS A 67 15.90 -30.31 -4.02
C LYS A 67 17.34 -29.78 -4.11
N TYR A 68 17.52 -28.49 -4.37
CA TYR A 68 18.82 -27.83 -4.48
C TYR A 68 19.33 -27.24 -3.16
N ASP A 69 18.60 -27.42 -2.05
CA ASP A 69 18.86 -26.75 -0.77
C ASP A 69 19.06 -25.22 -0.90
N ASP A 70 18.25 -24.60 -1.76
CA ASP A 70 18.35 -23.20 -2.14
C ASP A 70 16.99 -22.49 -1.99
N MET A 71 16.56 -22.30 -0.74
CA MET A 71 15.30 -21.62 -0.46
C MET A 71 15.26 -20.17 -0.96
N ARG A 72 16.42 -19.53 -1.18
CA ARG A 72 16.50 -18.17 -1.74
C ARG A 72 16.34 -18.17 -3.27
N GLY A 73 16.67 -19.27 -3.93
CA GLY A 73 16.65 -19.42 -5.38
C GLY A 73 17.76 -18.61 -6.07
N GLN A 74 18.93 -18.51 -5.43
CA GLN A 74 20.06 -17.69 -5.90
C GLN A 74 21.18 -18.51 -6.53
N THR A 75 21.22 -19.82 -6.29
CA THR A 75 22.28 -20.70 -6.77
C THR A 75 22.21 -20.89 -8.30
N GLY A 76 23.38 -20.98 -8.92
CA GLY A 76 23.50 -21.21 -10.36
C GLY A 76 22.76 -22.46 -10.86
N PRO A 77 22.94 -23.64 -10.23
CA PRO A 77 22.25 -24.87 -10.65
C PRO A 77 20.73 -24.76 -10.65
N TYR A 78 20.13 -24.19 -9.60
CA TYR A 78 18.69 -23.94 -9.54
C TYR A 78 18.24 -23.01 -10.68
N ARG A 79 18.94 -21.89 -10.87
CA ARG A 79 18.59 -20.90 -11.89
C ARG A 79 18.69 -21.45 -13.32
N ALA A 80 19.67 -22.32 -13.59
CA ALA A 80 19.79 -22.98 -14.89
C ALA A 80 18.56 -23.85 -15.19
N VAL A 81 18.15 -24.71 -14.24
CA VAL A 81 16.97 -25.58 -14.42
C VAL A 81 15.68 -24.78 -14.56
N VAL A 82 15.50 -23.73 -13.75
CA VAL A 82 14.34 -22.84 -13.90
C VAL A 82 14.38 -22.09 -15.24
N GLY A 83 15.56 -21.68 -15.71
CA GLY A 83 15.73 -21.07 -17.02
C GLY A 83 15.31 -22.00 -18.15
N ASP A 84 15.75 -23.26 -18.11
CA ASP A 84 15.38 -24.29 -19.10
C ASP A 84 13.86 -24.55 -19.12
N MET A 85 13.18 -24.43 -17.98
CA MET A 85 11.73 -24.55 -17.87
C MET A 85 10.99 -23.47 -18.68
N TYR A 86 11.51 -22.23 -18.70
CA TYR A 86 10.89 -21.12 -19.44
C TYR A 86 11.34 -21.05 -20.90
N ALA A 87 12.59 -21.43 -21.20
CA ALA A 87 13.14 -21.39 -22.55
C ALA A 87 12.40 -22.30 -23.55
N GLY A 88 11.61 -23.27 -23.05
CA GLY A 88 10.84 -24.20 -23.88
C GLY A 88 9.42 -23.78 -24.22
N LEU A 89 8.93 -22.62 -23.75
CA LEU A 89 7.51 -22.29 -23.82
C LEU A 89 7.07 -21.67 -25.14
N GLY A 90 7.99 -21.16 -25.97
CA GLY A 90 7.65 -20.52 -27.24
C GLY A 90 6.85 -19.21 -27.10
N MET A 91 6.78 -18.63 -25.89
CA MET A 91 6.07 -17.38 -25.65
C MET A 91 6.96 -16.16 -25.88
N PRO A 92 6.37 -15.00 -26.22
CA PRO A 92 7.08 -13.71 -26.24
C PRO A 92 7.79 -13.41 -24.92
N GLU A 93 8.94 -12.72 -24.98
CA GLU A 93 9.78 -12.44 -23.80
C GLU A 93 9.02 -11.63 -22.73
N ASP A 94 8.19 -10.66 -23.14
CA ASP A 94 7.41 -9.83 -22.24
C ASP A 94 6.32 -10.63 -21.49
N GLU A 95 5.74 -11.64 -22.13
CA GLU A 95 4.78 -12.55 -21.51
C GLU A 95 5.45 -13.49 -20.52
N VAL A 96 6.64 -14.01 -20.87
CA VAL A 96 7.47 -14.80 -19.96
C VAL A 96 7.82 -13.98 -18.72
N ASP A 97 8.21 -12.72 -18.86
CA ASP A 97 8.52 -11.83 -17.75
C ASP A 97 7.31 -11.57 -16.83
N LYS A 98 6.14 -11.29 -17.41
CA LYS A 98 4.88 -11.13 -16.67
C LYS A 98 4.53 -12.40 -15.89
N MET A 99 4.63 -13.56 -16.53
CA MET A 99 4.39 -14.85 -15.89
C MET A 99 5.40 -15.11 -14.76
N GLN A 100 6.70 -14.89 -15.01
CA GLN A 100 7.74 -15.05 -13.99
C GLN A 100 7.50 -14.14 -12.78
N ALA A 101 7.03 -12.90 -12.98
CA ALA A 101 6.65 -12.01 -11.90
C ALA A 101 5.48 -12.58 -11.07
N ALA A 102 4.43 -13.09 -11.73
CA ALA A 102 3.29 -13.72 -11.07
C ALA A 102 3.69 -15.00 -10.29
N VAL A 103 4.55 -15.83 -10.88
CA VAL A 103 5.08 -17.03 -10.23
C VAL A 103 5.91 -16.66 -9.01
N ARG A 104 6.81 -15.67 -9.11
CA ARG A 104 7.63 -15.19 -7.97
C ARG A 104 6.78 -14.75 -6.78
N TYR A 105 5.66 -14.07 -7.06
CA TYR A 105 4.69 -13.70 -6.02
C TYR A 105 4.12 -14.94 -5.31
N HIS A 106 3.71 -15.97 -6.05
CA HIS A 106 3.20 -17.22 -5.48
C HIS A 106 4.28 -17.99 -4.72
N VAL A 107 5.51 -18.09 -5.25
CA VAL A 107 6.66 -18.72 -4.57
C VAL A 107 6.89 -18.08 -3.20
N GLY A 108 6.93 -16.74 -3.14
CA GLY A 108 7.12 -16.03 -1.88
C GLY A 108 6.03 -16.29 -0.82
N ASN A 109 4.78 -16.48 -1.26
CA ASN A 109 3.66 -16.80 -0.38
C ASN A 109 3.68 -18.27 0.07
N ILE A 110 4.00 -19.21 -0.84
CA ILE A 110 4.08 -20.64 -0.53
C ILE A 110 5.17 -20.88 0.51
N ILE A 111 6.37 -20.34 0.31
CA ILE A 111 7.51 -20.49 1.22
C ILE A 111 7.12 -20.07 2.65
N ARG A 112 6.41 -18.94 2.81
CA ARG A 112 6.00 -18.44 4.13
C ARG A 112 4.86 -19.20 4.79
N ARG A 113 4.07 -19.93 4.01
CA ARG A 113 3.03 -20.82 4.56
C ARG A 113 3.61 -22.13 5.08
N HIS A 114 4.74 -22.57 4.53
CA HIS A 114 5.35 -23.86 4.86
C HIS A 114 6.55 -23.76 5.80
N MET A 115 7.21 -22.60 5.89
CA MET A 115 8.34 -22.37 6.79
C MET A 115 7.94 -21.49 7.97
N THR A 116 8.45 -21.84 9.14
CA THR A 116 8.36 -21.02 10.35
C THR A 116 9.21 -19.75 10.22
N PRO A 117 8.92 -18.69 11.01
CA PRO A 117 9.76 -17.48 11.03
C PRO A 117 11.24 -17.75 11.34
N ARG A 118 11.54 -18.80 12.14
CA ARG A 118 12.91 -19.20 12.47
C ARG A 118 13.63 -19.80 11.26
N GLU A 119 12.97 -20.70 10.53
CA GLU A 119 13.51 -21.32 9.31
C GLU A 119 13.68 -20.28 8.20
N LEU A 120 12.70 -19.37 8.05
CA LEU A 120 12.81 -18.25 7.11
C LEU A 120 14.04 -17.40 7.41
N LYS A 121 14.26 -17.05 8.68
CA LYS A 121 15.43 -16.29 9.11
C LYS A 121 16.74 -17.05 8.87
N ALA A 122 16.78 -18.34 9.17
CA ALA A 122 17.94 -19.21 8.91
C ALA A 122 18.27 -19.27 7.41
N ALA A 123 17.25 -19.29 6.54
CA ALA A 123 17.40 -19.22 5.09
C ALA A 123 17.66 -17.80 4.55
N GLY A 124 17.82 -16.79 5.40
CA GLY A 124 18.04 -15.39 4.98
C GLY A 124 16.83 -14.73 4.31
N LEU A 125 15.61 -15.21 4.61
CA LEU A 125 14.34 -14.70 4.10
C LEU A 125 13.61 -13.89 5.17
N ARG A 126 12.88 -12.85 4.73
CA ARG A 126 12.01 -12.06 5.61
C ARG A 126 10.72 -12.82 5.94
N PRO A 127 10.23 -12.80 7.20
CA PRO A 127 8.97 -13.44 7.57
C PRO A 127 7.78 -12.77 6.89
N ASP A 128 7.77 -11.43 6.81
CA ASP A 128 6.67 -10.65 6.23
C ASP A 128 6.40 -11.03 4.76
N THR A 129 5.14 -11.28 4.45
CA THR A 129 4.68 -11.56 3.08
C THR A 129 4.88 -10.35 2.17
N PRO A 130 5.01 -10.53 0.84
CA PRO A 130 5.01 -9.40 -0.09
C PRO A 130 3.77 -8.50 0.04
N ILE A 131 2.60 -9.07 0.36
CA ILE A 131 1.35 -8.32 0.52
C ILE A 131 1.40 -7.43 1.78
N GLU A 132 1.84 -7.98 2.90
CA GLU A 132 1.99 -7.23 4.15
C GLU A 132 2.95 -6.07 3.94
N ARG A 133 4.12 -6.33 3.33
CA ARG A 133 5.08 -5.26 2.99
C ARG A 133 4.46 -4.19 2.10
N GLN A 134 3.71 -4.57 1.07
CA GLN A 134 3.06 -3.58 0.20
C GLN A 134 1.94 -2.80 0.91
N ARG A 135 1.27 -3.39 1.89
CA ARG A 135 0.27 -2.69 2.73
C ARG A 135 0.95 -1.72 3.67
N ASP A 136 2.02 -2.16 4.34
CA ASP A 136 2.82 -1.34 5.25
C ASP A 136 3.43 -0.16 4.50
N ASP A 137 4.06 -0.40 3.35
CA ASP A 137 4.63 0.65 2.49
C ASP A 137 3.57 1.68 2.07
N ARG A 138 2.36 1.22 1.73
CA ARG A 138 1.24 2.11 1.38
C ARG A 138 0.76 2.91 2.59
N ALA A 139 0.63 2.28 3.75
CA ALA A 139 0.23 2.95 4.99
C ALA A 139 1.27 4.01 5.41
N THR A 140 2.56 3.67 5.33
CA THR A 140 3.66 4.60 5.62
C THR A 140 3.66 5.79 4.64
N ARG A 141 3.52 5.54 3.33
CA ARG A 141 3.43 6.62 2.33
C ARG A 141 2.22 7.52 2.56
N ALA A 142 1.07 6.94 2.89
CA ALA A 142 -0.13 7.71 3.21
C ALA A 142 0.07 8.59 4.45
N ALA A 143 0.70 8.07 5.50
CA ALA A 143 1.03 8.83 6.71
C ALA A 143 2.00 10.00 6.42
N ILE A 144 3.03 9.77 5.60
CA ILE A 144 3.98 10.81 5.19
C ILE A 144 3.26 11.92 4.40
N LEU A 145 2.41 11.56 3.45
CA LEU A 145 1.63 12.53 2.67
C LEU A 145 0.66 13.32 3.56
N GLN A 146 0.03 12.68 4.54
CA GLN A 146 -0.84 13.35 5.49
C GLN A 146 -0.06 14.34 6.38
N ALA A 147 1.12 13.93 6.88
CA ALA A 147 1.99 14.80 7.66
C ALA A 147 2.44 16.03 6.85
N HIS A 148 2.87 15.83 5.61
CA HIS A 148 3.24 16.92 4.70
C HIS A 148 2.06 17.87 4.41
N ARG A 149 0.85 17.33 4.20
CA ARG A 149 -0.34 18.18 4.02
C ARG A 149 -0.63 19.01 5.26
N ALA A 150 -0.48 18.42 6.45
CA ALA A 150 -0.67 19.13 7.71
C ALA A 150 0.35 20.26 7.89
N THR A 151 1.63 20.02 7.60
CA THR A 151 2.66 21.07 7.69
C THR A 151 2.40 22.19 6.69
N THR A 152 2.10 21.87 5.42
CA THR A 152 1.78 22.90 4.43
C THR A 152 0.52 23.70 4.75
N ALA A 153 -0.46 23.09 5.43
CA ALA A 153 -1.65 23.78 5.90
C ALA A 153 -1.31 24.77 7.03
N VAL A 154 -0.47 24.36 7.98
CA VAL A 154 0.02 25.21 9.07
C VAL A 154 0.81 26.40 8.51
N ASP A 155 1.73 26.16 7.57
CA ASP A 155 2.55 27.21 6.95
C ASP A 155 1.68 28.23 6.20
N LYS A 156 0.66 27.77 5.46
CA LYS A 156 -0.30 28.66 4.77
C LYS A 156 -1.21 29.44 5.72
N SER A 157 -1.52 28.87 6.89
CA SER A 157 -2.37 29.51 7.90
C SER A 157 -1.62 30.44 8.85
N THR A 158 -0.28 30.39 8.87
CA THR A 158 0.53 31.27 9.71
C THR A 158 0.66 32.63 9.02
N PRO A 159 0.06 33.70 9.57
CA PRO A 159 0.21 35.03 9.01
C PRO A 159 1.70 35.42 9.00
N PRO A 160 2.21 36.11 7.96
CA PRO A 160 3.56 36.65 8.01
C PRO A 160 3.69 37.52 9.27
N PRO A 161 4.84 37.48 9.97
CA PRO A 161 5.07 38.36 11.11
C PRO A 161 4.91 39.80 10.61
N ARG A 162 3.87 40.51 11.06
CA ARG A 162 3.74 41.95 10.82
C ARG A 162 5.00 42.59 11.36
N SER A 163 5.77 43.23 10.49
CA SER A 163 6.85 44.14 10.87
C SER A 163 6.27 45.17 11.83
N GLN A 164 6.92 45.37 12.97
CA GLN A 164 6.46 46.26 14.04
C GLN A 164 6.33 47.74 13.63
N GLU A 165 6.72 48.12 12.41
CA GLU A 165 6.65 49.49 11.92
C GLU A 165 5.25 49.95 11.47
N GLU A 166 4.27 49.05 11.32
CA GLU A 166 2.88 49.43 10.95
C GLU A 166 1.89 49.37 12.12
N ALA A 167 2.34 49.06 13.34
CA ALA A 167 1.45 48.84 14.49
C ALA A 167 1.01 50.13 15.23
N GLU A 168 1.52 51.31 14.84
CA GLU A 168 1.21 52.57 15.54
C GLU A 168 0.19 53.47 14.82
N ASP A 169 -0.23 53.20 13.58
CA ASP A 169 -1.13 54.10 12.82
C ASP A 169 -2.54 53.56 12.49
N GLU A 170 -2.89 52.31 12.81
CA GLU A 170 -4.24 51.77 12.58
C GLU A 170 -5.11 51.70 13.85
N GLN A 171 -5.22 52.82 14.56
CA GLN A 171 -6.19 53.01 15.65
C GLN A 171 -7.31 53.98 15.25
N SER A 172 -8.01 53.70 14.15
CA SER A 172 -9.37 54.22 13.96
C SER A 172 -10.19 53.33 13.02
N ASP A 173 -11.38 52.94 13.51
CA ASP A 173 -12.53 52.38 12.79
C ASP A 173 -12.37 51.09 11.96
N GLN A 174 -12.62 49.93 12.60
CA GLN A 174 -13.22 48.78 11.91
C GLN A 174 -14.33 48.10 12.73
N PRO A 175 -15.42 47.61 12.06
CA PRO A 175 -16.57 46.99 12.69
C PRO A 175 -16.30 45.53 13.09
N ALA A 176 -17.11 45.03 14.03
CA ALA A 176 -17.00 43.77 14.77
C ALA A 176 -17.08 42.44 13.96
N GLY A 177 -16.31 42.26 12.88
CA GLY A 177 -16.37 41.09 12.00
C GLY A 177 -15.22 40.06 12.10
N HIS A 178 -14.07 40.39 12.70
CA HIS A 178 -12.85 39.57 12.57
C HIS A 178 -12.66 38.45 13.62
N ALA A 179 -13.50 38.36 14.66
CA ALA A 179 -13.38 37.34 15.72
C ALA A 179 -13.71 35.90 15.25
N VAL A 180 -14.35 35.75 14.07
CA VAL A 180 -14.84 34.45 13.56
C VAL A 180 -13.72 33.60 12.93
N LYS A 181 -12.68 34.22 12.34
CA LYS A 181 -11.55 33.48 11.72
C LYS A 181 -10.63 32.83 12.76
N ALA A 182 -10.30 33.54 13.85
CA ALA A 182 -9.41 33.02 14.89
C ALA A 182 -10.04 31.85 15.67
N THR A 183 -11.34 31.91 15.96
CA THR A 183 -12.07 30.82 16.64
C THR A 183 -12.21 29.57 15.76
N ALA A 184 -12.38 29.73 14.44
CA ALA A 184 -12.42 28.61 13.50
C ALA A 184 -11.08 27.85 13.41
N ASP A 185 -9.95 28.54 13.49
CA ASP A 185 -8.62 27.91 13.46
C ASP A 185 -8.28 27.18 14.77
N HIS A 186 -8.74 27.67 15.92
CA HIS A 186 -8.61 26.94 17.19
C HIS A 186 -9.39 25.63 17.20
N LEU A 187 -10.60 25.61 16.61
CA LEU A 187 -11.40 24.40 16.49
C LEU A 187 -10.75 23.39 15.52
N ARG A 188 -10.18 23.86 14.41
CA ARG A 188 -9.43 22.99 13.47
C ARG A 188 -8.18 22.40 14.10
N LEU A 189 -7.40 23.20 14.85
CA LEU A 189 -6.21 22.70 15.55
C LEU A 189 -6.57 21.70 16.65
N ALA A 190 -7.67 21.92 17.37
CA ALA A 190 -8.18 20.98 18.36
C ALA A 190 -8.64 19.66 17.72
N GLU A 191 -9.30 19.72 16.55
CA GLU A 191 -9.72 18.54 15.80
C GLU A 191 -8.53 17.73 15.26
N VAL A 192 -7.48 18.39 14.76
CA VAL A 192 -6.24 17.73 14.33
C VAL A 192 -5.54 17.07 15.52
N ALA A 193 -5.47 17.74 16.67
CA ALA A 193 -4.88 17.18 17.89
C ALA A 193 -5.66 15.95 18.40
N LEU A 194 -6.99 16.00 18.40
CA LEU A 194 -7.85 14.87 18.76
C LEU A 194 -7.70 13.69 17.78
N ASN A 195 -7.61 13.96 16.48
CA ASN A 195 -7.37 12.93 15.47
C ASN A 195 -5.98 12.29 15.60
N MET A 196 -4.96 13.06 15.98
CA MET A 196 -3.63 12.49 16.29
C MET A 196 -3.67 11.62 17.54
N LEU A 197 -4.35 12.08 18.61
CA LEU A 197 -4.52 11.32 19.84
C LEU A 197 -5.33 10.03 19.63
N GLY A 198 -6.34 10.05 18.77
CA GLY A 198 -7.17 8.89 18.43
C GLY A 198 -6.43 7.79 17.65
N LYS A 199 -5.28 8.10 17.02
CA LYS A 199 -4.44 7.13 16.31
C LYS A 199 -3.50 6.35 17.23
N PHE A 200 -3.37 6.73 18.50
CA PHE A 200 -2.61 5.93 19.47
C PHE A 200 -3.44 4.72 19.89
N ASP A 201 -3.09 3.55 19.37
CA ASP A 201 -3.72 2.29 19.76
C ASP A 201 -3.28 1.91 21.18
N ARG A 202 -4.26 1.86 22.10
CA ARG A 202 -4.06 1.49 23.50
C ARG A 202 -3.45 0.09 23.65
N ASN A 203 -3.69 -0.82 22.70
CA ASN A 203 -3.13 -2.17 22.74
C ASN A 203 -1.63 -2.18 22.38
N VAL A 204 -1.20 -1.31 21.46
CA VAL A 204 0.22 -1.20 21.09
C VAL A 204 1.04 -0.68 22.28
N ILE A 205 0.52 0.31 23.00
CA ILE A 205 1.18 0.87 24.19
C ILE A 205 1.35 -0.20 25.29
N LYS A 206 0.33 -1.04 25.50
CA LYS A 206 0.32 -2.08 26.53
C LYS A 206 1.15 -3.32 26.18
N THR A 207 1.19 -3.72 24.91
CA THR A 207 1.73 -5.03 24.53
C THR A 207 3.07 -4.95 23.81
N HIS A 208 3.35 -3.84 23.10
CA HIS A 208 4.46 -3.78 22.14
C HIS A 208 5.51 -2.70 22.45
N MET A 209 5.25 -1.79 23.39
CA MET A 209 6.25 -0.79 23.81
C MET A 209 7.10 -1.30 24.97
N THR A 210 8.42 -1.07 24.88
CA THR A 210 9.34 -1.29 26.00
C THR A 210 9.21 -0.19 27.06
N ASP A 211 9.68 -0.43 28.28
CA ASP A 211 9.58 0.54 29.38
C ASP A 211 10.27 1.88 29.04
N GLY A 212 11.41 1.85 28.35
CA GLY A 212 12.09 3.05 27.88
C GLY A 212 11.29 3.85 26.83
N GLN A 213 10.56 3.16 25.95
CA GLN A 213 9.68 3.80 24.97
C GLN A 213 8.45 4.41 25.64
N ARG A 214 7.88 3.74 26.65
CA ARG A 214 6.76 4.28 27.45
C ARG A 214 7.18 5.52 28.23
N ALA A 215 8.33 5.49 28.90
CA ALA A 215 8.85 6.64 29.63
C ALA A 215 9.10 7.86 28.71
N LYS A 216 9.58 7.61 27.48
CA LYS A 216 9.72 8.65 26.47
C LYS A 216 8.37 9.22 26.02
N LEU A 217 7.40 8.35 25.74
CA LEU A 217 6.03 8.75 25.37
C LEU A 217 5.39 9.59 26.48
N ASP A 218 5.52 9.16 27.74
CA ASP A 218 5.02 9.90 28.91
C ASP A 218 5.65 11.29 29.03
N LYS A 219 6.96 11.40 28.76
CA LYS A 219 7.65 12.70 28.76
C LYS A 219 7.08 13.62 27.67
N GLU A 220 6.93 13.11 26.45
CA GLU A 220 6.39 13.90 25.33
C GLU A 220 4.92 14.31 25.57
N LEU A 221 4.11 13.43 26.17
CA LEU A 221 2.74 13.74 26.59
C LEU A 221 2.69 14.86 27.63
N ARG A 222 3.54 14.81 28.67
CA ARG A 222 3.62 15.89 29.68
C ARG A 222 4.07 17.22 29.07
N ASP A 223 5.01 17.19 28.14
CA ASP A 223 5.47 18.42 27.48
C ASP A 223 4.38 19.01 26.56
N MET A 224 3.57 18.16 25.91
CA MET A 224 2.37 18.60 25.21
C MET A 224 1.32 19.19 26.16
N GLU A 225 1.03 18.55 27.30
CA GLU A 225 0.11 19.08 28.30
C GLU A 225 0.54 20.45 28.83
N ARG A 226 1.84 20.64 29.10
CA ARG A 226 2.40 21.93 29.52
C ARG A 226 2.21 23.01 28.46
N LYS A 227 2.45 22.69 27.19
CA LYS A 227 2.21 23.62 26.07
C LYS A 227 0.73 23.94 25.90
N ILE A 228 -0.16 22.95 26.04
CA ILE A 228 -1.61 23.19 26.00
C ILE A 228 -2.02 24.09 27.17
N ALA A 229 -1.47 23.87 28.37
CA ALA A 229 -1.75 24.70 29.53
C ALA A 229 -1.26 26.15 29.35
N SER A 230 -0.07 26.36 28.76
CA SER A 230 0.42 27.72 28.47
C SER A 230 -0.42 28.42 27.41
N LEU A 231 -0.85 27.71 26.36
CA LEU A 231 -1.77 28.24 25.35
C LEU A 231 -3.14 28.58 25.95
N ARG A 232 -3.67 27.73 26.85
CA ARG A 232 -4.92 28.00 27.57
C ARG A 232 -4.85 29.29 28.38
N LYS A 233 -3.71 29.58 29.02
CA LYS A 233 -3.51 30.83 29.75
C LYS A 233 -3.59 32.06 28.85
N LEU A 234 -3.15 31.96 27.59
CA LEU A 234 -3.25 33.04 26.62
C LEU A 234 -4.69 33.26 26.13
N THR A 235 -5.52 32.21 26.13
CA THR A 235 -6.93 32.28 25.72
C THR A 235 -7.89 32.69 26.86
N GLN A 236 -7.46 32.65 28.12
CA GLN A 236 -8.28 33.09 29.24
C GLN A 236 -8.24 34.63 29.36
N LYS A 237 -9.40 35.27 29.14
CA LYS A 237 -9.59 36.72 29.32
C LYS A 237 -9.20 37.10 30.76
N PRO A 238 -8.43 38.17 31.00
CA PRO A 238 -8.09 38.58 32.36
C PRO A 238 -9.37 38.85 33.13
N SER A 239 -9.59 38.09 34.19
CA SER A 239 -10.65 38.35 35.16
C SER A 239 -10.41 39.74 35.75
N SER A 240 -11.19 40.73 35.31
CA SER A 240 -11.25 42.03 35.98
C SER A 240 -11.63 41.79 37.44
N LYS A 241 -10.67 41.93 38.34
CA LYS A 241 -10.96 42.02 39.78
C LYS A 241 -11.73 43.32 40.00
N GLY A 242 -12.94 43.20 40.56
CA GLY A 242 -13.57 44.27 41.31
C GLY A 242 -12.84 44.51 42.62
#